data_AF-A0A3D5RRS6-F1
#
_entry.id   AF-A0A3D5RRS6-F1
#
_cell.length_a   1.000
_cell.length_b   1.000
_cell.length_c   1.000
_cell.angle_alpha   90.00
_cell.angle_beta   90.00
_cell.angle_gamma   90.00
#
_symmetry.space_group_name_H-M   'P 1'
#
loop_
_entity.id
_entity.type
_entity.pdbx_description
1 polymer ?
#
loop_
_entity_poly.entity_id
_entity_poly.type
_entity_poly.pdbx_seq_one_letter_code
_entity_poly.pdbx_strand_id
1 'polypeptide(L)' 'MQTNFTSEQLADPGIAEANSIIRNCVHCGFCNATCPTYVLLGDELDSPRGRITLIKDMLENQS' A
#
# COMPACT_ATOMS: atom_id res chain seq x y z
N MET A 1 -4.86 0.56 -6.82
CA MET A 1 -5.07 1.25 -5.53
C MET A 1 -4.81 2.70 -5.81
N GLN A 2 -5.70 3.59 -5.40
CA GLN A 2 -5.50 5.02 -5.64
C GLN A 2 -4.44 5.57 -4.69
N THR A 3 -3.66 6.52 -5.18
CA THR A 3 -2.66 7.29 -4.44
C THR A 3 -2.92 8.78 -4.67
N ASN A 4 -2.59 9.61 -3.68
CA ASN A 4 -2.83 11.06 -3.67
C ASN A 4 -1.54 11.82 -3.29
N PHE A 5 -0.50 11.74 -4.12
CA PHE A 5 0.75 12.49 -3.95
C PHE A 5 0.70 13.82 -4.70
N THR A 6 1.33 14.87 -4.13
CA THR A 6 1.53 16.14 -4.84
C THR A 6 2.67 16.05 -5.86
N SER A 7 2.75 17.03 -6.77
CA SER A 7 3.83 17.12 -7.75
C SER A 7 5.21 17.24 -7.09
N GLU A 8 5.28 17.92 -5.95
CA GLU A 8 6.50 18.10 -5.16
C GLU A 8 6.93 16.80 -4.49
N GLN A 9 5.98 16.03 -3.93
CA GLN A 9 6.26 14.71 -3.36
C GLN A 9 6.75 13.74 -4.44
N LEU A 10 6.17 13.78 -5.63
CA LEU A 10 6.59 12.94 -6.76
C LEU A 10 7.96 13.31 -7.36
N ALA A 11 8.55 14.46 -6.97
CA ALA A 11 9.91 14.79 -7.35
C ALA A 11 10.95 13.96 -6.58
N ASP A 12 10.60 13.41 -5.41
CA ASP A 12 11.43 12.45 -4.69
C ASP A 12 11.41 11.09 -5.42
N PRO A 13 12.56 10.55 -5.83
CA PRO A 13 12.62 9.29 -6.57
C PRO A 13 12.05 8.09 -5.80
N GLY A 14 12.20 8.07 -4.48
CA GLY A 14 11.66 7.01 -3.63
C GLY A 14 10.14 7.06 -3.53
N ILE A 15 9.56 8.25 -3.44
CA ILE A 15 8.10 8.44 -3.50
C ILE A 15 7.55 8.07 -4.88
N ALA A 16 8.24 8.46 -5.96
CA ALA A 16 7.82 8.12 -7.32
C ALA A 16 7.82 6.59 -7.56
N GLU A 17 8.85 5.89 -7.08
CA GLU A 17 8.92 4.43 -7.13
C GLU A 17 7.81 3.79 -6.28
N ALA A 18 7.66 4.21 -5.02
CA ALA A 18 6.63 3.72 -4.13
C ALA A 18 5.22 3.91 -4.72
N ASN A 19 4.94 5.08 -5.31
CA ASN A 19 3.69 5.36 -5.99
C ASN A 19 3.41 4.36 -7.12
N SER A 20 4.42 4.05 -7.95
CA SER A 20 4.29 3.04 -9.02
C SER A 20 3.96 1.65 -8.45
N ILE A 21 4.69 1.23 -7.41
CA ILE A 21 4.50 -0.07 -6.76
C ILE A 21 3.11 -0.18 -6.10
N ILE A 22 2.69 0.82 -5.33
CA ILE A 22 1.40 0.83 -4.62
C ILE A 22 0.24 0.74 -5.63
N ARG A 23 0.34 1.45 -6.77
CA ARG A 23 -0.70 1.47 -7.79
C ARG A 23 -0.92 0.11 -8.46
N ASN A 24 0.04 -0.81 -8.41
CA ASN A 24 -0.11 -2.18 -8.90
C ASN A 24 -1.15 -3.01 -8.14
N CYS A 25 -1.50 -2.62 -6.90
CA CYS A 25 -2.53 -3.33 -6.13
C CYS A 25 -3.92 -3.11 -6.74
N VAL A 26 -4.50 -4.12 -7.41
CA VAL A 26 -5.84 -4.03 -8.02
C VAL A 26 -6.96 -4.59 -7.14
N HIS A 27 -6.72 -4.80 -5.85
CA HIS A 27 -7.68 -5.40 -4.91
C HIS A 27 -8.18 -6.80 -5.33
N CYS A 28 -7.34 -7.59 -6.01
CA CYS A 28 -7.71 -8.95 -6.45
C CYS A 28 -7.80 -9.99 -5.33
N GLY A 29 -7.32 -9.69 -4.12
CA GLY A 29 -7.37 -10.61 -2.98
C GLY A 29 -6.28 -11.69 -2.93
N PHE A 30 -5.43 -11.81 -3.95
CA PHE A 30 -4.38 -12.86 -3.99
C PHE A 30 -3.43 -12.79 -2.78
N CYS A 31 -3.08 -11.59 -2.33
CA CYS A 31 -2.22 -11.40 -1.16
C CYS A 31 -2.87 -11.84 0.16
N ASN A 32 -4.20 -11.85 0.25
CA ASN A 32 -4.90 -12.31 1.44
C ASN A 32 -4.92 -13.85 1.49
N ALA A 33 -5.16 -14.49 0.35
CA ALA A 33 -5.20 -15.95 0.23
C ALA A 33 -3.87 -16.62 0.60
N THR A 34 -2.75 -15.92 0.41
CA THR A 34 -1.40 -16.44 0.72
C THR A 34 -0.86 -15.97 2.07
N CYS A 35 -1.52 -15.03 2.75
CA CYS A 35 -1.05 -14.48 4.02
C CYS A 35 -1.45 -15.37 5.21
N PRO A 36 -0.49 -15.98 5.95
CA PRO A 36 -0.82 -16.84 7.09
C PRO A 36 -1.55 -16.10 8.21
N THR A 37 -1.17 -14.85 8.48
CA THR A 37 -1.82 -14.03 9.52
C THR A 37 -3.28 -13.75 9.19
N TYR A 38 -3.58 -13.42 7.93
CA TYR A 38 -4.96 -13.21 7.49
C TYR A 38 -5.80 -14.48 7.60
N VAL A 39 -5.24 -15.65 7.24
CA VAL A 39 -5.94 -16.94 7.36
C VAL A 39 -6.26 -17.27 8.82
N LEU A 40 -5.38 -16.91 9.76
CA LEU A 40 -5.59 -17.17 11.18
C LEU A 40 -6.54 -16.18 11.86
N LEU A 41 -6.41 -14.89 11.55
CA LEU A 41 -7.11 -13.82 12.27
C LEU A 41 -8.35 -13.30 11.54
N GLY A 42 -8.41 -13.46 10.22
CA GLY A 42 -9.45 -12.88 9.36
C GLY A 42 -9.39 -11.35 9.19
N ASP A 43 -8.40 -10.70 9.81
CA ASP A 43 -8.23 -9.25 9.76
C ASP A 43 -7.36 -8.82 8.56
N GLU A 44 -7.96 -8.07 7.64
CA GLU A 44 -7.28 -7.55 6.45
C GLU A 44 -6.20 -6.51 6.80
N LEU A 45 -6.34 -5.78 7.90
CA LEU A 45 -5.36 -4.77 8.31
C LEU A 45 -4.00 -5.39 8.60
N ASP A 46 -3.96 -6.65 9.03
CA ASP A 46 -2.74 -7.42 9.28
C ASP A 46 -2.15 -8.07 8.01
N SER A 47 -2.93 -8.12 6.92
CA SER A 47 -2.51 -8.69 5.64
C SER A 47 -1.42 -7.83 4.96
N PRO A 48 -0.72 -8.36 3.93
CA PRO A 48 0.22 -7.56 3.15
C PRO A 48 -0.44 -6.32 2.54
N ARG A 49 -1.72 -6.41 2.14
CA ARG A 49 -2.46 -5.26 1.61
C ARG A 49 -2.72 -4.22 2.69
N GLY A 50 -3.11 -4.64 3.90
CA GLY A 50 -3.29 -3.73 5.04
C GLY A 50 -2.01 -2.95 5.35
N ARG A 51 -0.86 -3.62 5.30
CA ARG A 51 0.45 -2.96 5.47
C ARG A 51 0.78 -1.97 4.35
N ILE A 52 0.44 -2.28 3.10
CA ILE A 52 0.58 -1.34 1.97
C ILE A 52 -0.27 -0.09 2.20
N THR A 53 -1.50 -0.23 2.72
CA THR A 53 -2.34 0.92 3.08
C THR A 53 -1.67 1.80 4.13
N LEU A 54 -1.10 1.22 5.19
CA LEU A 54 -0.38 1.98 6.22
C LEU A 54 0.82 2.73 5.65
N ILE A 55 1.60 2.09 4.78
CA ILE A 55 2.76 2.73 4.12
C ILE A 55 2.30 3.86 3.20
N LYS A 56 1.27 3.62 2.38
CA LYS A 56 0.69 4.65 1.51
C LYS A 56 0.29 5.88 2.33
N ASP A 57 -0.48 5.67 3.41
CA ASP A 57 -0.99 6.77 4.22
C ASP A 57 0.14 7.51 4.95
N MET A 58 1.18 6.79 5.39
CA MET A 58 2.39 7.41 5.93
C MET A 58 3.07 8.30 4.89
N LEU A 59 3.24 7.83 3.65
CA LEU A 59 3.93 8.59 2.60
C LEU A 59 3.10 9.78 2.08
N GLU A 60 1.79 9.63 1.96
CA GLU A 60 0.90 10.72 1.50
C GLU A 60 0.84 11.87 2.51
N ASN A 61 0.92 11.56 3.81
CA ASN A 61 0.80 12.53 4.89
C ASN A 61 2.16 12.97 5.49
N GLN A 62 3.29 12.54 4.92
CA GLN A 62 4.59 13.10 5.30
C GLN A 62 4.70 14.52 4.72
N SER A 63 4.55 15.49 5.62
CA SER A 63 4.68 16.94 5.41
C SER A 63 6.12 17.42 5.45
#